data_AF-A0A0N0AZE4-F1
#
_entry.id   AF-A0A0N0AZE4-F1
#
_cell.length_a   1.000
_cell.length_b   1.000
_cell.length_c   1.000
_cell.angle_alpha   90.00
_cell.angle_beta   90.00
_cell.angle_gamma   90.00
#
_symmetry.space_group_name_H-M   'P 1'
#
loop_
_entity.id
_entity.type
_entity.pdbx_description
1 polymer ?
#
loop_
_entity_poly.entity_id
_entity_poly.type
_entity_poly.pdbx_seq_one_letter_code
_entity_poly.pdbx_strand_id
1 'polypeptide(L)'
;MDRDGVGRGDEDREGDGRPDSGRVPGPGLDLARYERLADRAAGRLAKAVAQLDRLRDRRDELAGRLRGYHVLHQHALRGEEDPEVDGLYLRAHALLRARPCDVRAAEAAVDAYTRRVDDHGEGDAR
;
A
#
# COMPACT_ATOMS: atom_id res chain seq x y z
N MET A 1 -53.34 -12.16 -83.68
CA MET A 1 -53.57 -12.88 -82.42
C MET A 1 -53.36 -14.36 -82.71
N ASP A 2 -52.25 -14.92 -82.25
CA ASP A 2 -52.03 -16.35 -82.08
C ASP A 2 -50.85 -16.55 -81.11
N ARG A 3 -50.85 -17.71 -80.45
CA ARG A 3 -50.39 -17.97 -79.09
C ARG A 3 -48.88 -18.19 -78.92
N ASP A 4 -48.45 -17.87 -77.69
CA ASP A 4 -47.50 -18.54 -76.80
C ASP A 4 -46.69 -19.75 -77.32
N GLY A 5 -45.39 -19.76 -77.00
CA GLY A 5 -44.55 -20.95 -77.16
C GLY A 5 -43.06 -20.81 -76.83
N VAL A 6 -42.76 -20.61 -75.54
CA VAL A 6 -41.62 -21.14 -74.75
C VAL A 6 -40.25 -21.32 -75.44
N GLY A 7 -39.28 -20.49 -75.03
CA GLY A 7 -37.84 -20.73 -75.20
C GLY A 7 -37.11 -20.58 -73.88
N ARG A 8 -36.54 -21.69 -73.39
CA ARG A 8 -35.78 -21.84 -72.14
C ARG A 8 -34.51 -20.99 -72.12
N GLY A 9 -34.17 -20.52 -70.93
CA GLY A 9 -32.91 -19.86 -70.61
C GLY A 9 -32.82 -19.67 -69.11
N ASP A 10 -32.70 -20.79 -68.40
CA ASP A 10 -32.29 -20.83 -66.98
C ASP A 10 -30.89 -20.22 -66.88
N GLU A 11 -30.81 -18.93 -66.56
CA GLU A 11 -29.59 -18.31 -66.05
C GLU A 11 -29.81 -18.08 -64.56
N ASP A 12 -29.66 -19.16 -63.81
CA ASP A 12 -29.32 -19.15 -62.40
C ASP A 12 -28.04 -18.33 -62.25
N ARG A 13 -28.18 -17.02 -61.98
CA ARG A 13 -27.09 -16.21 -61.46
C ARG A 13 -26.78 -16.74 -60.07
N GLU A 14 -25.85 -17.70 -60.05
CA GLU A 14 -25.07 -18.09 -58.89
C GLU A 14 -24.82 -16.85 -58.04
N GLY A 15 -25.42 -16.85 -56.85
CA GLY A 15 -25.07 -15.89 -55.84
C GLY A 15 -23.56 -15.97 -55.65
N ASP A 16 -22.89 -14.85 -55.89
CA ASP A 16 -21.56 -14.57 -55.35
C ASP A 16 -21.71 -14.49 -53.82
N GLY A 17 -21.98 -15.65 -53.22
CA GLY A 17 -21.85 -15.91 -51.81
C GLY A 17 -20.38 -15.87 -51.52
N ARG A 18 -19.83 -14.65 -51.49
CA ARG A 18 -18.60 -14.40 -50.75
C ARG A 18 -18.80 -15.06 -49.40
N PRO A 19 -18.00 -16.10 -49.04
CA PRO A 19 -18.07 -16.63 -47.70
C PRO A 19 -17.82 -15.44 -46.79
N ASP A 20 -18.83 -15.16 -45.96
CA ASP A 20 -18.79 -14.24 -44.83
C ASP A 20 -17.38 -14.28 -44.28
N SER A 21 -16.67 -13.18 -44.47
CA SER A 21 -15.23 -13.09 -44.34
C SER A 21 -14.86 -13.32 -42.89
N GLY A 22 -14.72 -14.60 -42.54
CA GLY A 22 -13.92 -15.13 -41.45
C GLY A 22 -13.82 -14.26 -40.22
N ARG A 23 -14.91 -13.64 -39.75
CA ARG A 23 -14.93 -13.12 -38.39
C ARG A 23 -15.16 -14.32 -37.49
N VAL A 24 -14.11 -15.14 -37.36
CA VAL A 24 -13.94 -15.96 -36.17
C VAL A 24 -14.10 -14.98 -35.02
N PRO A 25 -15.12 -15.10 -34.16
CA PRO A 25 -15.13 -14.38 -32.92
C PRO A 25 -13.98 -15.00 -32.11
N GLY A 26 -12.75 -14.56 -32.36
CA GLY A 26 -11.65 -14.79 -31.44
C GLY A 26 -12.16 -14.35 -30.08
N PRO A 27 -11.99 -15.14 -29.01
CA PRO A 27 -12.67 -14.94 -27.75
C PRO A 27 -12.52 -13.47 -27.37
N GLY A 28 -13.63 -12.73 -27.52
CA GLY A 28 -13.60 -11.28 -27.39
C GLY A 28 -13.02 -11.00 -26.02
N LEU A 29 -11.99 -10.14 -25.96
CA LEU A 29 -11.42 -9.71 -24.71
C LEU A 29 -12.58 -9.34 -23.78
N ASP A 30 -12.75 -10.11 -22.71
CA ASP A 30 -13.78 -9.83 -21.71
C ASP A 30 -13.32 -8.58 -20.95
N LEU A 31 -13.57 -7.42 -21.56
CA LEU A 31 -13.18 -6.12 -21.07
C LEU A 31 -13.73 -5.91 -19.66
N ALA A 32 -14.98 -6.33 -19.43
CA ALA A 32 -15.62 -6.25 -18.13
C ALA A 32 -14.87 -7.10 -17.07
N ARG A 33 -14.32 -8.27 -17.45
CA ARG A 33 -13.45 -9.05 -16.55
C ARG A 33 -12.14 -8.34 -16.24
N TYR A 34 -11.51 -7.70 -17.22
CA TYR A 34 -10.29 -6.93 -17.00
C TYR A 34 -10.54 -5.69 -16.15
N GLU A 35 -11.64 -4.96 -16.36
CA GLU A 35 -12.08 -3.85 -15.52
C GLU A 35 -12.27 -4.31 -14.07
N ARG A 36 -13.04 -5.37 -13.85
CA ARG A 36 -13.22 -5.95 -12.50
C ARG A 36 -11.89 -6.37 -11.86
N LEU A 37 -10.93 -6.87 -12.65
CA LEU A 37 -9.61 -7.23 -12.15
C LEU A 37 -8.80 -5.99 -11.76
N ALA A 38 -8.83 -4.95 -12.60
CA ALA A 38 -8.18 -3.68 -12.36
C ALA A 38 -8.75 -3.02 -11.09
N ASP A 39 -10.07 -3.00 -10.92
CA ASP A 39 -10.72 -2.45 -9.73
C ASP A 39 -10.30 -3.18 -8.45
N ARG A 40 -10.23 -4.52 -8.49
CA ARG A 40 -9.74 -5.30 -7.35
C ARG A 40 -8.26 -5.03 -7.05
N ALA A 41 -7.44 -4.87 -8.08
CA ALA A 41 -6.02 -4.53 -7.91
C ALA A 41 -5.87 -3.13 -7.30
N ALA A 42 -6.57 -2.14 -7.84
CA ALA A 42 -6.60 -0.77 -7.33
C ALA A 42 -7.06 -0.74 -5.86
N GLY A 43 -8.14 -1.44 -5.53
CA GLY A 43 -8.65 -1.54 -4.15
C GLY A 43 -7.66 -2.19 -3.18
N ARG A 44 -6.89 -3.20 -3.61
CA ARG A 44 -5.83 -3.81 -2.78
C ARG A 44 -4.65 -2.86 -2.58
N LEU A 45 -4.22 -2.17 -3.63
CA LEU A 45 -3.13 -1.19 -3.57
C LEU A 45 -3.49 -0.02 -2.66
N ALA A 46 -4.69 0.54 -2.80
CA ALA A 46 -5.18 1.61 -1.93
C ALA A 46 -5.17 1.20 -0.45
N LYS A 47 -5.60 -0.03 -0.13
CA LYS A 47 -5.54 -0.57 1.23
C LYS A 47 -4.11 -0.74 1.73
N ALA A 48 -3.20 -1.23 0.90
CA ALA A 48 -1.80 -1.42 1.26
C ALA A 48 -1.10 -0.07 1.51
N VAL A 49 -1.33 0.93 0.65
CA VAL A 49 -0.82 2.30 0.84
C VAL A 49 -1.33 2.89 2.15
N ALA A 50 -2.64 2.80 2.41
CA ALA A 50 -3.22 3.30 3.66
C ALA A 50 -2.64 2.60 4.92
N GLN A 51 -2.25 1.33 4.82
CA GLN A 51 -1.57 0.63 5.92
C GLN A 51 -0.14 1.13 6.12
N LEU A 52 0.60 1.36 5.03
CA LEU A 52 1.95 1.92 5.08
C LEU A 52 1.96 3.34 5.63
N ASP A 53 0.98 4.16 5.26
CA ASP A 53 0.83 5.53 5.78
C ASP A 53 0.63 5.51 7.30
N ARG A 54 -0.24 4.63 7.83
CA ARG A 54 -0.42 4.48 9.29
C ARG A 54 0.85 4.07 10.01
N LEU A 55 1.65 3.17 9.41
CA LEU A 55 2.94 2.76 9.99
C LEU A 55 3.95 3.91 9.98
N ARG A 56 3.95 4.72 8.91
CA ARG A 56 4.77 5.92 8.81
C ARG A 56 4.37 6.96 9.85
N ASP A 57 3.08 7.24 9.97
CA ASP A 57 2.54 8.18 10.96
C ASP A 57 2.91 7.75 12.37
N ARG A 58 2.76 6.46 12.69
CA ARG A 58 3.15 5.91 13.99
C ARG A 58 4.65 6.07 14.26
N ARG A 59 5.51 5.81 13.26
CA ARG A 59 6.95 6.03 13.39
C ARG A 59 7.26 7.50 13.65
N ASP A 60 6.61 8.42 12.95
CA ASP A 60 6.87 9.86 13.07
C ASP A 60 6.40 10.39 14.44
N GLU A 61 5.27 9.88 14.96
CA GLU A 61 4.81 10.12 16.33
C GLU A 61 5.83 9.62 17.37
N LEU A 62 6.29 8.37 17.25
CA LEU A 62 7.29 7.79 18.16
C LEU A 62 8.60 8.58 18.15
N ALA A 63 9.04 9.03 16.98
CA ALA A 63 10.21 9.88 16.84
C ALA A 63 10.01 11.25 17.51
N GLY A 64 8.80 11.81 17.42
CA GLY A 64 8.43 13.02 18.17
C GLY A 64 8.49 12.80 19.68
N ARG A 65 7.89 11.70 20.16
CA ARG A 65 7.86 11.37 21.59
C ARG A 65 9.26 11.15 22.17
N LEU A 66 10.11 10.39 21.47
CA LEU A 66 11.50 10.16 21.87
C LEU A 66 12.27 11.48 22.00
N ARG A 67 12.12 12.40 21.03
CA ARG A 67 12.77 13.72 21.10
C ARG A 67 12.27 14.55 22.27
N GLY A 68 10.96 14.56 22.51
CA GLY A 68 10.36 15.31 23.63
C GLY A 68 10.88 14.84 24.98
N TYR A 69 10.85 13.52 25.22
CA TYR A 69 11.36 12.92 26.45
C TYR A 69 12.87 13.13 26.63
N HIS A 70 13.64 13.10 25.55
CA HIS A 70 15.08 13.34 25.61
C HIS A 70 15.42 14.77 26.05
N VAL A 71 14.69 15.77 25.56
CA VAL A 71 14.83 17.15 26.03
C VAL A 71 14.50 17.26 27.51
N LEU A 72 13.40 16.64 27.97
CA LEU A 72 13.03 16.65 29.40
C LEU A 72 14.12 16.02 30.27
N HIS A 73 14.64 14.86 29.86
CA HIS A 73 15.69 14.16 30.59
C HIS A 73 16.99 14.97 30.69
N GLN A 74 17.44 15.57 29.57
CA GLN A 74 18.64 16.43 29.57
C GLN A 74 18.52 17.63 30.51
N HIS A 75 17.32 18.20 30.65
CA HIS A 75 17.08 19.29 31.59
C HIS A 75 17.10 18.83 33.06
N ALA A 76 16.68 17.59 33.34
CA ALA A 76 16.65 17.04 34.69
C ALA A 76 18.07 16.70 35.21
N LEU A 77 18.92 16.14 34.35
CA LEU A 77 20.22 15.57 34.75
C LEU A 77 21.25 16.58 35.29
N ARG A 78 21.11 17.90 35.07
CA ARG A 78 22.07 18.95 35.51
C ARG A 78 23.56 18.65 35.27
N GLY A 79 23.89 17.80 34.29
CA GLY A 79 25.27 17.39 33.96
C GLY A 79 25.69 16.01 34.47
N GLU A 80 24.83 15.26 35.14
CA GLU A 80 25.03 13.84 35.43
C GLU A 80 24.65 12.98 34.22
N GLU A 81 25.34 11.86 33.99
CA GLU A 81 25.02 10.92 32.91
C GLU A 81 24.40 9.65 33.52
N ASP A 82 23.32 9.14 32.89
CA ASP A 82 22.78 7.83 33.20
C ASP A 82 22.98 6.88 31.99
N PRO A 83 24.00 6.00 32.05
CA PRO A 83 24.31 5.07 30.96
C PRO A 83 23.16 4.11 30.59
N GLU A 84 22.26 3.79 31.53
CA GLU A 84 21.11 2.94 31.23
C GLU A 84 20.08 3.70 30.39
N VAL A 85 19.79 4.94 30.75
CA VAL A 85 18.86 5.81 30.02
C VAL A 85 19.42 6.13 28.64
N ASP A 86 20.72 6.40 28.54
CA ASP A 86 21.41 6.62 27.26
C ASP A 86 21.37 5.38 26.37
N GLY A 87 21.58 4.19 26.93
CA GLY A 87 21.46 2.93 26.21
C GLY A 87 20.05 2.72 25.64
N LEU A 88 19.01 3.05 26.41
CA LEU A 88 17.62 2.99 25.96
C LEU A 88 17.34 4.00 24.84
N TYR A 89 17.84 5.23 24.97
CA TYR A 89 17.72 6.26 23.93
C TYR A 89 18.35 5.80 22.62
N LEU A 90 19.61 5.34 22.66
CA LEU A 90 20.35 4.90 21.48
C LEU A 90 19.64 3.74 20.78
N ARG A 91 19.12 2.77 21.55
CA ARG A 91 18.34 1.66 21.00
C ARG A 91 17.08 2.13 20.28
N ALA A 92 16.29 3.00 20.92
CA ALA A 92 15.08 3.55 20.33
C ALA A 92 15.40 4.37 19.06
N HIS A 93 16.44 5.19 19.11
CA HIS A 93 16.91 5.99 17.97
C HIS A 93 17.32 5.10 16.79
N ALA A 94 18.10 4.05 17.04
CA ALA A 94 18.55 3.12 16.01
C ALA A 94 17.38 2.41 15.33
N LEU A 95 16.41 1.92 16.09
CA LEU A 95 15.22 1.24 15.55
C LEU A 95 14.38 2.18 14.67
N LEU A 96 14.16 3.42 15.10
CA LEU A 96 13.40 4.41 14.33
C LEU A 96 14.09 4.84 13.02
N ARG A 97 15.43 4.75 12.96
CA ARG A 97 16.24 5.10 11.79
C ARG A 97 16.48 3.92 10.84
N ALA A 98 16.23 2.69 11.29
CA ALA A 98 16.39 1.49 10.48
C ALA A 98 15.51 1.52 9.22
N ARG A 99 16.01 0.88 8.15
CA ARG A 99 15.27 0.69 6.90
C ARG A 99 15.33 -0.77 6.47
N PRO A 100 14.20 -1.50 6.47
CA PRO A 100 12.87 -1.10 6.95
C PRO A 100 12.84 -0.87 8.48
N CYS A 101 11.92 -0.03 8.96
CA CYS A 101 11.70 0.20 10.38
C CYS A 101 10.71 -0.83 10.93
N ASP A 102 11.10 -1.56 11.97
CA ASP A 102 10.17 -2.35 12.78
C ASP A 102 9.48 -1.42 13.79
N VAL A 103 8.27 -0.98 13.43
CA VAL A 103 7.49 -0.03 14.24
C VAL A 103 7.14 -0.62 15.62
N ARG A 104 6.93 -1.93 15.72
CA ARG A 104 6.59 -2.58 17.00
C ARG A 104 7.79 -2.63 17.94
N ALA A 105 8.96 -3.01 17.42
CA ALA A 105 10.19 -2.97 18.20
C ALA A 105 10.55 -1.53 18.61
N ALA A 106 10.39 -0.57 17.71
CA ALA A 106 10.62 0.85 17.99
C ALA A 106 9.68 1.38 19.08
N GLU A 107 8.38 1.05 19.02
CA GLU A 107 7.38 1.39 20.03
C GLU A 107 7.79 0.89 21.41
N ALA A 108 8.11 -0.41 21.53
CA ALA A 108 8.55 -0.99 22.78
C ALA A 108 9.83 -0.33 23.35
N ALA A 109 10.77 0.05 22.50
CA ALA A 109 11.99 0.74 22.92
C ALA A 109 11.73 2.16 23.41
N VAL A 110 10.85 2.91 22.71
CA VAL A 110 10.44 4.25 23.14
C VAL A 110 9.65 4.19 24.45
N ASP A 111 8.78 3.19 24.63
CA ASP A 111 8.06 2.97 25.89
C ASP A 111 9.00 2.63 27.06
N ALA A 112 10.02 1.81 26.83
CA ALA A 112 11.03 1.51 27.85
C ALA A 112 11.82 2.77 28.24
N TYR A 113 12.25 3.58 27.27
CA TYR A 113 12.93 4.84 27.50
C TYR A 113 12.06 5.82 28.29
N THR A 114 10.83 6.07 27.82
CA THR A 114 9.86 6.97 28.46
C THR A 114 9.64 6.59 29.93
N ARG A 115 9.36 5.32 30.22
CA ARG A 115 9.14 4.87 31.62
C ARG A 115 10.36 5.12 32.50
N ARG A 116 11.57 4.82 32.00
CA ARG A 116 12.79 5.02 32.77
C ARG A 116 13.07 6.49 33.08
N VAL A 117 12.74 7.39 32.16
CA VAL A 117 12.84 8.85 32.38
C VAL A 117 11.79 9.33 33.40
N ASP A 118 10.56 8.82 33.33
CA ASP A 118 9.50 9.15 34.29
C ASP A 118 9.85 8.67 35.71
N ASP A 119 10.32 7.42 35.86
CA ASP A 119 10.73 6.84 37.15
C ASP A 119 11.86 7.66 37.83
N HIS A 120 12.77 8.23 37.02
CA HIS A 120 13.85 9.10 37.52
C HIS A 120 13.36 10.47 37.98
N GLY A 121 12.40 11.06 37.28
CA GLY A 121 11.80 12.33 37.67
C GLY A 121 11.02 12.25 38.99
N GLU A 122 10.43 11.09 39.31
CA GLU A 122 9.74 10.84 40.58
C GLU A 122 10.71 10.57 41.75
N GLY A 123 11.88 10.00 41.48
CA GLY A 123 12.93 9.72 42.47
C GLY A 123 13.59 10.97 43.04
N ASP A 124 13.86 11.97 42.20
CA ASP A 124 14.49 13.25 42.59
C ASP A 124 13.54 14.21 43.33
N ALA A 125 12.23 13.94 43.32
CA ALA A 125 11.22 14.78 43.97
C ALA A 125 10.93 14.39 45.44
N ARG A 126 11.63 13.39 46.00
CA ARG A 126 11.51 12.92 47.38
C ARG A 126 12.70 13.31 48.25
#